data_AF-A0A2D7M068-F1
#
_entry.id   AF-A0A2D7M068-F1
#
_cell.length_a   1.000
_cell.length_b   1.000
_cell.length_c   1.000
_cell.angle_alpha   90.00
_cell.angle_beta   90.00
_cell.angle_gamma   90.00
#
_symmetry.space_group_name_H-M   'P 1'
#
loop_
_entity.id
_entity.type
_entity.pdbx_description
1 polymer ?
#
loop_
_entity_poly.entity_id
_entity_poly.type
_entity_poly.pdbx_seq_one_letter_code
_entity_poly.pdbx_strand_id
1 'polypeptide(L)'
;MSVLTEERLIQFMKETVQLQGICLDQLISAGTRPVDEHLYARYCAFIESIAAEKSREPILREEVWNWIWNPSEGMNYIQMYGRLAWINMQLLDLL
;
A
#
# COMPACT_ATOMS: atom_id res chain seq x y z
N MET A 1 0.88 20.07 7.22
CA MET A 1 2.24 19.66 7.65
C MET A 1 2.09 18.32 8.32
N SER A 2 2.65 17.28 7.70
CA SER A 2 2.54 15.92 8.22
C SER A 2 3.23 15.79 9.58
N VAL A 3 2.64 15.00 10.47
CA VAL A 3 3.23 14.68 11.79
C VAL A 3 4.13 13.44 11.68
N LEU A 4 4.06 12.71 10.56
CA LEU A 4 4.98 11.63 10.25
C LEU A 4 6.37 12.18 9.98
N THR A 5 7.39 11.46 10.47
CA THR A 5 8.77 11.80 10.11
C THR A 5 9.00 11.49 8.64
N GLU A 6 9.83 12.31 8.00
CA GLU A 6 10.26 12.10 6.61
C GLU A 6 10.83 10.69 6.40
N GLU A 7 11.65 10.21 7.35
CA GLU A 7 12.19 8.85 7.34
C GLU A 7 11.08 7.78 7.28
N ARG A 8 9.99 7.97 8.04
CA ARG A 8 8.88 7.01 8.08
C ARG A 8 8.10 7.01 6.77
N LEU A 9 7.87 8.18 6.18
CA LEU A 9 7.26 8.30 4.86
C LEU A 9 8.12 7.61 3.79
N ILE A 10 9.43 7.86 3.78
CA ILE A 10 10.38 7.21 2.87
C ILE A 10 10.38 5.69 3.04
N GLN A 11 10.29 5.18 4.28
CA GLN A 11 10.16 3.73 4.52
C GLN A 11 8.88 3.15 3.91
N PHE A 12 7.74 3.83 4.05
CA PHE A 12 6.49 3.38 3.41
C PHE A 12 6.58 3.43 1.89
N MET A 13 7.14 4.49 1.32
CA MET A 13 7.35 4.60 -0.11
C MET A 13 8.25 3.47 -0.63
N LYS A 14 9.35 3.17 0.07
CA LYS A 14 10.22 2.03 -0.28
C LYS A 14 9.44 0.72 -0.30
N GLU A 15 8.61 0.46 0.71
CA GLU A 15 7.80 -0.76 0.78
C GLU A 15 6.78 -0.83 -0.37
N THR A 16 6.14 0.30 -0.73
CA THR A 16 5.23 0.33 -1.89
C THR A 16 5.95 -0.03 -3.19
N VAL A 17 7.11 0.56 -3.45
CA VAL A 17 7.91 0.29 -4.67
C VAL A 17 8.33 -1.18 -4.73
N GLN A 18 8.73 -1.76 -3.61
CA GLN A 18 9.10 -3.18 -3.56
C GLN A 18 7.91 -4.09 -3.86
N LEU A 19 6.76 -3.86 -3.23
CA LEU A 19 5.54 -4.64 -3.47
C LEU A 19 5.04 -4.47 -4.91
N GLN A 20 5.15 -3.27 -5.48
CA GLN A 20 4.82 -3.01 -6.88
C GLN A 20 5.71 -3.78 -7.84
N GLY A 21 7.03 -3.81 -7.59
CA GLY A 21 7.97 -4.58 -8.40
C GLY A 21 7.58 -6.06 -8.46
N ILE A 22 7.27 -6.65 -7.30
CA ILE A 22 6.79 -8.04 -7.23
C ILE A 22 5.49 -8.22 -8.02
N CYS A 23 4.52 -7.30 -7.87
CA CYS A 23 3.27 -7.38 -8.61
C CYS A 23 3.49 -7.30 -10.13
N LEU A 24 4.41 -6.45 -10.61
CA LEU A 24 4.72 -6.33 -12.03
C LEU A 24 5.37 -7.61 -12.58
N ASP A 25 6.33 -8.18 -11.85
CA ASP A 25 6.96 -9.45 -12.22
C ASP A 25 5.93 -10.59 -12.32
N GLN A 26 4.98 -10.63 -11.38
CA GLN A 26 3.88 -11.61 -11.39
C GLN A 26 2.86 -11.32 -12.50
N LEU A 27 2.55 -10.06 -12.81
CA LEU A 27 1.68 -9.72 -13.94
C LEU A 27 2.27 -10.17 -15.27
N ILE A 28 3.58 -10.03 -15.46
CA ILE A 28 4.27 -10.47 -16.68
C ILE A 28 4.23 -12.00 -16.81
N SER A 29 4.46 -12.73 -15.72
CA SER A 29 4.60 -14.19 -15.74
C SER A 29 3.28 -14.96 -15.61
N ALA A 30 2.32 -14.43 -14.84
CA ALA A 30 1.10 -15.12 -14.44
C ALA A 30 -0.19 -14.37 -14.83
N GLY A 31 -0.09 -13.13 -15.33
CA GLY A 31 -1.24 -12.32 -15.70
C GLY A 31 -2.04 -11.86 -14.48
N THR A 32 -3.36 -11.73 -14.64
CA THR A 32 -4.27 -11.21 -13.61
C THR A 32 -4.75 -12.27 -12.61
N ARG A 33 -3.90 -13.25 -12.30
CA ARG A 33 -4.21 -14.26 -11.28
C ARG A 33 -4.33 -13.63 -9.88
N PRO A 34 -5.05 -14.29 -8.95
CA PRO A 34 -5.06 -13.89 -7.55
C PRO A 34 -3.63 -13.79 -7.00
N VAL A 35 -3.43 -12.82 -6.11
CA VAL A 35 -2.16 -12.67 -5.40
C VAL A 35 -1.95 -13.89 -4.51
N ASP A 36 -0.71 -14.39 -4.45
CA ASP A 36 -0.37 -15.47 -3.55
C ASP A 36 -0.53 -15.06 -2.08
N GLU A 37 -0.80 -16.03 -1.22
CA GLU A 37 -1.11 -15.79 0.19
C GLU A 37 0.01 -15.06 0.92
N HIS A 38 1.28 -15.31 0.56
CA HIS A 38 2.42 -14.70 1.21
C HIS A 38 2.53 -13.21 0.87
N LEU A 39 2.43 -12.86 -0.42
CA LEU A 39 2.43 -11.46 -0.85
C LEU A 39 1.20 -10.71 -0.32
N TYR A 40 0.03 -11.36 -0.30
CA TYR A 40 -1.18 -10.78 0.28
C TYR A 40 -1.03 -10.49 1.77
N ALA A 41 -0.48 -11.43 2.55
CA ALA A 41 -0.21 -11.21 3.97
C ALA A 41 0.78 -10.06 4.19
N ARG A 42 1.83 -9.96 3.37
CA ARG A 42 2.79 -8.83 3.42
C ARG A 42 2.12 -7.50 3.11
N TYR A 43 1.24 -7.47 2.10
CA TYR A 43 0.44 -6.28 1.79
C TYR A 43 -0.47 -5.88 2.95
N CYS A 44 -1.17 -6.82 3.59
CA CYS A 44 -2.00 -6.54 4.76
C CYS A 44 -1.19 -5.96 5.92
N ALA A 45 -0.04 -6.57 6.24
CA ALA A 45 0.87 -6.05 7.28
C ALA A 45 1.37 -4.63 6.97
N PHE A 46 1.62 -4.32 5.68
CA PHE A 46 1.97 -2.98 5.24
C PHE A 46 0.82 -1.98 5.46
N ILE A 47 -0.42 -2.34 5.09
CA ILE A 47 -1.61 -1.50 5.34
C ILE A 47 -1.83 -1.27 6.84
N GLU A 48 -1.69 -2.30 7.67
CA GLU A 48 -1.77 -2.19 9.12
C GLU A 48 -0.69 -1.25 9.68
N SER A 49 0.52 -1.33 9.13
CA SER A 49 1.62 -0.45 9.53
C SER A 49 1.34 1.03 9.19
N ILE A 50 0.63 1.32 8.09
CA ILE A 50 0.17 2.69 7.80
C ILE A 50 -0.98 3.05 8.75
N ALA A 51 -1.92 2.13 8.98
CA ALA A 51 -3.08 2.38 9.84
C ALA A 51 -2.70 2.72 11.29
N ALA A 52 -1.59 2.18 11.81
CA ALA A 52 -1.05 2.53 13.12
C ALA A 52 -0.73 4.03 13.26
N GLU A 53 -0.40 4.70 12.16
CA GLU A 53 -0.03 6.12 12.12
C GLU A 53 -1.26 7.05 12.06
N LYS A 54 -2.48 6.53 11.85
CA LYS A 54 -3.73 7.33 11.84
C LYS A 54 -3.91 8.18 13.09
N SER A 55 -3.41 7.71 14.23
CA SER A 55 -3.48 8.46 15.49
C SER A 55 -2.71 9.79 15.41
N ARG A 56 -1.64 9.82 14.60
CA ARG A 56 -0.68 10.91 14.49
C ARG A 56 -0.90 11.75 13.24
N GLU A 57 -1.35 11.14 12.14
CA GLU A 57 -1.56 11.81 10.86
C GLU A 57 -3.06 11.97 10.54
N PRO A 58 -3.64 13.18 10.66
CA PRO A 58 -5.05 13.43 10.36
C PRO A 58 -5.44 13.09 8.92
N ILE A 59 -4.53 13.27 7.95
CA ILE A 59 -4.82 12.99 6.52
C ILE A 59 -5.18 11.52 6.31
N LEU A 60 -4.57 10.60 7.06
CA LEU A 60 -4.90 9.16 7.00
C LEU A 60 -6.31 8.82 7.52
N ARG A 61 -7.04 9.78 8.10
CA ARG A 61 -8.43 9.62 8.53
C ARG A 61 -9.43 10.19 7.53
N GLU A 62 -8.97 10.84 6.48
CA GLU A 62 -9.85 11.36 5.44
C GLU A 62 -10.56 10.22 4.70
N GLU A 63 -11.77 10.51 4.21
CA GLU A 63 -12.63 9.51 3.58
C GLU A 63 -11.95 8.81 2.39
N VAL A 64 -11.07 9.52 1.69
CA VAL A 64 -10.32 9.01 0.54
C VAL A 64 -9.44 7.80 0.90
N TRP A 65 -9.09 7.62 2.16
CA TRP A 65 -8.29 6.48 2.62
C TRP A 65 -9.14 5.26 3.05
N ASN A 66 -10.45 5.41 3.25
CA ASN A 66 -11.27 4.36 3.88
C ASN A 66 -11.25 3.02 3.15
N TRP A 67 -11.11 3.05 1.83
CA TRP A 67 -11.15 1.87 0.97
C TRP A 67 -9.87 1.01 1.01
N ILE A 68 -8.75 1.54 1.52
CA ILE A 68 -7.49 0.75 1.63
C ILE A 68 -7.41 -0.07 2.91
N TRP A 69 -8.16 0.30 3.96
CA TRP A 69 -8.03 -0.31 5.30
C TRP A 69 -8.55 -1.74 5.40
N ASN A 70 -9.44 -2.14 4.50
CA ASN A 70 -9.97 -3.49 4.44
C ASN A 70 -9.64 -4.09 3.07
N PRO A 71 -8.44 -4.66 2.89
CA PRO A 71 -8.07 -5.40 1.70
C PRO A 71 -9.10 -6.49 1.39
N SER A 72 -9.59 -6.55 0.15
CA SER A 72 -10.43 -7.67 -0.27
C SER A 72 -9.59 -8.94 -0.38
N GLU A 73 -10.07 -10.04 0.20
CA GLU A 73 -9.56 -11.37 -0.13
C GLU A 73 -9.79 -11.66 -1.62
N GLY A 74 -8.90 -12.46 -2.23
CA GLY A 74 -8.99 -12.81 -3.65
C GLY A 74 -8.59 -11.70 -4.63
N MET A 75 -8.00 -10.60 -4.15
CA MET A 75 -7.43 -9.55 -5.00
C MET A 75 -6.39 -10.13 -5.97
N ASN A 76 -6.38 -9.66 -7.22
CA ASN A 76 -5.37 -10.02 -8.20
C ASN A 76 -4.19 -9.04 -8.23
N TYR A 77 -3.11 -9.43 -8.91
CA TYR A 77 -1.88 -8.62 -8.95
C TYR A 77 -2.09 -7.21 -9.54
N ILE A 78 -2.99 -7.03 -10.52
CA ILE A 78 -3.23 -5.71 -11.13
C ILE A 78 -3.99 -4.79 -10.18
N GLN A 79 -4.94 -5.34 -9.42
CA GLN A 79 -5.64 -4.62 -8.37
C GLN A 79 -4.65 -4.20 -7.28
N MET A 80 -3.84 -5.13 -6.75
CA MET A 80 -2.85 -4.82 -5.72
C MET A 80 -1.85 -3.76 -6.18
N TYR A 81 -1.32 -3.89 -7.39
CA TYR A 81 -0.45 -2.90 -8.01
C TYR A 81 -1.10 -1.50 -8.05
N GLY A 82 -2.34 -1.41 -8.53
CA GLY A 82 -3.08 -0.15 -8.61
C GLY A 82 -3.29 0.48 -7.23
N ARG A 83 -3.58 -0.34 -6.21
CA ARG A 83 -3.69 0.14 -4.82
C ARG A 83 -2.38 0.71 -4.31
N LEU A 84 -1.28 -0.01 -4.51
CA LEU A 84 0.05 0.43 -4.08
C LEU A 84 0.48 1.72 -4.81
N ALA A 85 0.13 1.87 -6.09
CA ALA A 85 0.42 3.09 -6.86
C ALA A 85 -0.31 4.30 -6.29
N TRP A 86 -1.59 4.14 -5.97
CA TRP A 86 -2.35 5.19 -5.31
C TRP A 86 -1.75 5.53 -3.94
N ILE A 87 -1.45 4.52 -3.10
CA ILE A 87 -0.84 4.74 -1.77
C ILE A 87 0.49 5.50 -1.90
N ASN A 88 1.37 5.10 -2.81
CA ASN A 88 2.66 5.75 -3.00
C ASN A 88 2.51 7.23 -3.40
N MET A 89 1.54 7.55 -4.27
CA MET A 89 1.23 8.93 -4.64
C MET A 89 0.74 9.73 -3.43
N GLN A 90 -0.15 9.17 -2.60
CA GLN A 90 -0.63 9.87 -1.41
C GLN A 90 0.47 10.05 -0.36
N LEU A 91 1.40 9.09 -0.22
CA LEU A 91 2.55 9.22 0.66
C LEU A 91 3.53 10.31 0.19
N LEU A 92 3.69 10.47 -1.13
CA LEU A 92 4.47 11.56 -1.71
C LEU A 92 3.86 12.93 -1.40
N ASP A 93 2.54 13.05 -1.43
CA ASP A 93 1.83 14.31 -1.10
C ASP A 93 1.96 14.69 0.39
N LEU A 94 2.42 13.77 1.25
CA LEU A 94 2.64 14.00 2.68
C LEU A 94 4.06 14.52 3.02
N LEU A 95 5.01 14.41 2.08
CA LEU A 95 6.35 15.00 2.20
C LEU A 95 6.30 16.53 2.08
#